data_AF-A0A075I4Y4-F1
#
_entry.id   AF-A0A075I4Y4-F1
#
_cell.length_a   1.000
_cell.length_b   1.000
_cell.length_c   1.000
_cell.angle_alpha   90.00
_cell.angle_beta   90.00
_cell.angle_gamma   90.00
#
_symmetry.space_group_name_H-M   'P 1'
#
loop_
_entity.id
_entity.type
_entity.pdbx_description
1 polymer ?
#
loop_
_entity_poly.entity_id
_entity_poly.type
_entity_poly.pdbx_seq_one_letter_code
_entity_poly.pdbx_strand_id
1 'polypeptide(L)'
;MSSVSSSEIRQEFAKSKVGLIGIGILASLVILSVVAAVTIPIDTFKQWNNPGNWISYPKTAVPIWINYFMTQKIPEHLILDNPSTIIKDDVISLTSHQFGVQYYYDDFPSDFIYEFGVEYSGSQLLQISVIRPDQSQILLLSRSLPHSDTKIVHHERIFSTDNSIKKISKSIFLKWNSIIKISQVKI
;
A
#
# COMPACT_ATOMS: atom_id res chain seq x y z
N MET A 1 61.40 -19.78 8.64
CA MET A 1 59.94 -19.58 8.78
C MET A 1 59.35 -19.82 7.40
N SER A 2 58.57 -20.89 7.23
CA SER A 2 58.01 -21.31 5.93
C SER A 2 57.02 -20.26 5.43
N SER A 3 57.29 -19.70 4.25
CA SER A 3 56.37 -18.81 3.56
C SER A 3 55.17 -19.62 3.10
N VAL A 4 54.03 -19.46 3.77
CA VAL A 4 52.77 -20.07 3.33
C VAL A 4 52.45 -19.52 1.92
N SER A 5 52.33 -20.42 0.95
CA SER A 5 52.03 -20.04 -0.44
C SER A 5 50.55 -19.71 -0.59
N SER A 6 50.23 -18.64 -1.33
CA SER A 6 48.85 -18.23 -1.65
C SER A 6 48.03 -19.36 -2.32
N SER A 7 48.69 -20.29 -3.01
CA SER A 7 48.04 -21.46 -3.61
C SER A 7 47.58 -22.50 -2.58
N GLU A 8 48.37 -22.73 -1.53
CA GLU A 8 48.03 -23.66 -0.44
C GLU A 8 46.83 -23.14 0.36
N ILE A 9 46.80 -21.83 0.63
CA ILE A 9 45.68 -21.18 1.31
C ILE A 9 44.39 -21.35 0.51
N ARG A 10 44.41 -21.09 -0.81
CA ARG A 10 43.23 -21.25 -1.68
C ARG A 10 42.74 -22.70 -1.71
N GLN A 11 43.66 -23.67 -1.75
CA GLN A 11 43.32 -25.08 -1.81
C GLN A 11 42.70 -25.58 -0.50
N GLU A 12 43.22 -25.16 0.65
CA GLU A 12 42.65 -25.49 1.96
C GLU A 12 41.31 -24.78 2.21
N PHE A 13 41.15 -23.53 1.74
CA PHE A 13 39.86 -22.82 1.83
C PHE A 13 38.77 -23.46 0.98
N ALA A 14 39.13 -23.94 -0.23
CA ALA A 14 38.19 -24.60 -1.13
C ALA A 14 37.75 -25.99 -0.63
N LYS A 15 38.53 -26.65 0.24
CA LYS A 15 38.14 -27.91 0.88
C LYS A 15 37.23 -27.70 2.09
N SER A 16 37.24 -26.50 2.69
CA SER A 16 36.42 -26.20 3.86
C SER A 16 34.96 -25.96 3.48
N LYS A 17 34.03 -26.70 4.09
CA LYS A 17 32.58 -26.51 3.89
C LYS A 17 32.13 -25.09 4.24
N VAL A 18 32.71 -24.50 5.29
CA VAL A 18 32.41 -23.13 5.73
C VAL A 18 32.99 -22.11 4.75
N GLY A 19 34.20 -22.37 4.23
CA GLY A 19 34.84 -21.52 3.22
C GLY A 19 34.05 -21.44 1.92
N LEU A 20 33.54 -22.58 1.44
CA LEU A 20 32.67 -22.65 0.26
C LEU A 20 31.35 -21.91 0.44
N ILE A 21 30.70 -22.01 1.61
CA ILE A 21 29.49 -21.24 1.93
C ILE A 21 29.77 -19.73 1.88
N GLY A 22 30.89 -19.29 2.48
CA GLY A 22 31.30 -17.89 2.46
C GLY A 22 31.54 -17.37 1.05
N ILE A 23 32.21 -18.15 0.19
CA ILE A 23 32.40 -17.81 -1.23
C ILE A 23 31.05 -17.72 -1.95
N GLY A 24 30.11 -18.62 -1.66
CA GLY A 24 28.76 -18.59 -2.23
C GLY A 24 27.99 -17.31 -1.86
N ILE A 25 28.02 -16.91 -0.59
CA ILE A 25 27.40 -15.66 -0.12
C ILE A 25 28.07 -14.44 -0.77
N LEU A 26 29.40 -14.42 -0.86
CA LEU A 26 30.11 -13.32 -1.50
C LEU A 26 29.75 -13.22 -2.99
N ALA A 27 29.74 -14.36 -3.69
CA ALA A 27 29.37 -14.41 -5.10
C ALA A 27 27.93 -13.93 -5.32
N SER A 28 26.98 -14.32 -4.46
CA SER A 28 25.59 -13.86 -4.57
C SER A 28 25.46 -12.35 -4.34
N LEU A 29 26.19 -11.79 -3.38
CA LEU A 29 26.23 -10.34 -3.14
C LEU A 29 26.82 -9.57 -4.33
N VAL A 30 27.89 -10.09 -4.94
CA VAL A 30 28.49 -9.48 -6.14
C VAL A 30 27.51 -9.52 -7.31
N ILE A 31 26.85 -10.67 -7.54
CA ILE A 31 25.84 -10.80 -8.60
C ILE A 31 24.70 -9.82 -8.35
N LEU A 32 24.19 -9.74 -7.12
CA LEU A 32 23.11 -8.81 -6.75
C LEU A 32 23.52 -7.34 -7.00
N SER A 33 24.77 -6.99 -6.68
CA SER A 33 25.31 -5.65 -6.94
C SER A 33 25.40 -5.33 -8.43
N VAL A 34 25.89 -6.26 -9.25
CA VAL A 34 25.97 -6.08 -10.71
C VAL A 34 24.58 -5.98 -11.32
N VAL A 35 23.64 -6.84 -10.91
CA VAL A 35 22.25 -6.78 -11.37
C VAL A 35 21.65 -5.42 -11.04
N ALA A 36 21.75 -4.97 -9.79
CA ALA A 36 21.24 -3.67 -9.37
C ALA A 36 21.84 -2.52 -10.21
N ALA A 37 23.15 -2.54 -10.50
CA ALA A 37 23.81 -1.51 -11.29
C ALA A 37 23.37 -1.48 -12.77
N VAL A 38 23.01 -2.64 -13.35
CA VAL A 38 22.60 -2.73 -14.76
C VAL A 38 21.09 -2.52 -14.94
N THR A 39 20.27 -2.95 -13.98
CA THR A 39 18.80 -2.91 -14.11
C THR A 39 18.17 -1.62 -13.59
N ILE A 40 18.78 -0.95 -12.60
CA ILE A 40 18.18 0.23 -11.96
C ILE A 40 18.63 1.50 -12.69
N PRO A 41 17.70 2.27 -13.30
CA PRO A 41 18.05 3.52 -13.97
C PRO A 41 18.61 4.57 -13.00
N ILE A 42 19.55 5.40 -13.48
CA ILE A 42 20.17 6.46 -12.67
C ILE A 42 19.14 7.52 -12.19
N ASP A 43 18.04 7.71 -12.92
CA ASP A 43 17.00 8.67 -12.55
C ASP A 43 16.21 8.26 -11.31
N THR A 44 16.18 6.96 -10.96
CA THR A 44 15.57 6.46 -9.73
C THR A 44 16.25 7.04 -8.48
N PHE A 45 17.54 7.37 -8.55
CA PHE A 45 18.24 8.02 -7.44
C PHE A 45 17.74 9.45 -7.17
N LYS A 46 17.35 10.18 -8.22
CA LYS A 46 16.76 11.52 -8.07
C LYS A 46 15.41 11.46 -7.37
N GLN A 47 14.68 10.37 -7.60
CA GLN A 47 13.38 10.10 -7.01
C GLN A 47 13.45 9.70 -5.54
N TRP A 48 14.61 9.29 -5.03
CA TRP A 48 14.77 8.84 -3.64
C TRP A 48 14.42 9.93 -2.62
N ASN A 49 14.77 11.19 -2.91
CA ASN A 49 14.45 12.32 -2.06
C ASN A 49 13.09 12.97 -2.37
N ASN A 50 12.31 12.41 -3.30
CA ASN A 50 10.99 12.92 -3.63
C ASN A 50 9.93 12.27 -2.72
N PRO A 51 9.35 12.98 -1.74
CA PRO A 51 8.36 12.42 -0.82
C PRO A 51 7.09 11.93 -1.55
N GLY A 52 6.77 12.51 -2.72
CA GLY A 52 5.61 12.11 -3.51
C GLY A 52 5.65 10.65 -3.97
N ASN A 53 6.84 10.08 -4.16
CA ASN A 53 7.00 8.68 -4.56
C ASN A 53 6.83 7.69 -3.40
N TRP A 54 6.92 8.17 -2.16
CA TRP A 54 6.88 7.33 -0.96
C TRP A 54 5.55 7.41 -0.21
N ILE A 55 4.75 8.43 -0.49
CA ILE A 55 3.57 8.78 0.31
C ILE A 55 2.46 7.71 0.31
N SER A 56 2.35 6.93 -0.77
CA SER A 56 1.39 5.84 -0.89
C SER A 56 1.88 4.55 -0.22
N TYR A 57 3.14 4.50 0.19
CA TYR A 57 3.76 3.34 0.81
C TYR A 57 3.87 3.53 2.33
N PRO A 58 3.55 2.48 3.11
CA PRO A 58 3.67 2.53 4.56
C PRO A 58 5.13 2.70 4.99
N LYS A 59 5.37 3.56 5.98
CA LYS A 59 6.73 3.79 6.54
C LYS A 59 7.30 2.56 7.26
N THR A 60 6.42 1.70 7.78
CA THR A 60 6.77 0.51 8.56
C THR A 60 5.88 -0.66 8.14
N ALA A 61 6.13 -1.23 6.96
CA ALA A 61 5.50 -2.48 6.56
C ALA A 61 6.31 -3.68 7.05
N VAL A 62 5.61 -4.65 7.64
CA VAL A 62 6.17 -5.97 7.91
C VAL A 62 6.29 -6.72 6.57
N PRO A 63 7.40 -7.43 6.31
CA PRO A 63 7.53 -8.21 5.08
C PRO A 63 6.46 -9.29 4.97
N ILE A 64 5.91 -9.47 3.77
CA ILE A 64 4.84 -10.44 3.49
C ILE A 64 5.17 -11.87 3.94
N TRP A 65 6.43 -12.29 3.83
CA TRP A 65 6.85 -13.64 4.19
C TRP A 65 6.70 -13.94 5.69
N ILE A 66 6.56 -12.94 6.55
CA ILE A 66 6.25 -13.14 7.97
C ILE A 66 4.90 -13.84 8.13
N ASN A 67 3.93 -13.54 7.25
CA ASN A 67 2.64 -14.23 7.25
C ASN A 67 2.76 -15.74 7.00
N TYR A 68 3.86 -16.26 6.42
CA TYR A 68 4.04 -17.70 6.25
C TYR A 68 4.31 -18.44 7.57
N PHE A 69 4.86 -17.74 8.56
CA PHE A 69 5.22 -18.32 9.87
C PHE A 69 4.22 -17.94 10.98
N MET A 70 3.29 -17.04 10.70
CA MET A 70 2.29 -16.59 11.65
C MET A 70 0.99 -17.41 11.55
N THR A 71 0.46 -17.79 12.71
CA THR A 71 -0.87 -18.40 12.86
C THR A 71 -1.98 -17.39 12.59
N GLN A 72 -1.81 -16.14 13.05
CA GLN A 72 -2.71 -15.03 12.77
C GLN A 72 -2.14 -14.18 11.63
N LYS A 73 -2.90 -13.99 10.56
CA LYS A 73 -2.45 -13.29 9.36
C LYS A 73 -2.56 -11.78 9.55
N ILE A 74 -1.42 -11.11 9.39
CA ILE A 74 -1.31 -9.65 9.46
C ILE A 74 -1.75 -9.06 8.11
N PRO A 75 -2.55 -7.98 8.10
CA PRO A 75 -2.97 -7.31 6.88
C PRO A 75 -1.79 -6.81 6.06
N GLU A 76 -1.83 -7.13 4.77
CA GLU A 76 -0.83 -6.70 3.80
C GLU A 76 -1.18 -5.32 3.23
N HIS A 77 -0.17 -4.63 2.69
CA HIS A 77 -0.39 -3.38 1.97
C HIS A 77 -1.04 -3.68 0.62
N LEU A 78 -2.18 -3.04 0.35
CA LEU A 78 -2.97 -3.22 -0.86
C LEU A 78 -3.20 -1.87 -1.52
N ILE A 79 -2.94 -1.81 -2.83
CA ILE A 79 -3.26 -0.66 -3.69
C ILE A 79 -4.40 -1.08 -4.61
N LEU A 80 -5.46 -0.27 -4.65
CA LEU A 80 -6.70 -0.57 -5.39
C LEU A 80 -6.95 0.54 -6.41
N ASP A 81 -6.68 0.28 -7.68
CA ASP A 81 -6.74 1.31 -8.72
C ASP A 81 -8.00 1.25 -9.59
N ASN A 82 -8.73 0.13 -9.56
CA ASN A 82 -9.84 -0.14 -10.47
C ASN A 82 -11.19 -0.25 -9.73
N PRO A 83 -11.90 0.87 -9.50
CA PRO A 83 -13.24 0.82 -8.92
C PRO A 83 -14.28 0.37 -9.95
N SER A 84 -15.27 -0.40 -9.51
CA SER A 84 -16.53 -0.56 -10.24
C SER A 84 -17.37 0.72 -10.08
N THR A 85 -17.84 1.27 -11.19
CA THR A 85 -18.63 2.50 -11.16
C THR A 85 -20.12 2.15 -11.28
N ILE A 86 -20.91 2.62 -10.33
CA ILE A 86 -22.37 2.50 -10.33
C ILE A 86 -22.95 3.90 -10.46
N ILE A 87 -23.65 4.14 -11.56
CA ILE A 87 -24.35 5.40 -11.82
C ILE A 87 -25.84 5.13 -11.58
N LYS A 88 -26.46 5.98 -10.77
CA LYS A 88 -27.90 5.99 -10.56
C LYS A 88 -28.43 7.38 -10.95
N ASP A 89 -29.07 7.43 -12.11
CA ASP A 89 -29.70 8.63 -12.64
C ASP A 89 -31.20 8.58 -12.35
N ASP A 90 -31.56 8.93 -11.11
CA ASP A 90 -32.96 9.15 -10.71
C ASP A 90 -33.20 10.66 -10.48
N VAL A 91 -33.95 11.07 -9.46
CA VAL A 91 -34.15 12.50 -9.12
C VAL A 91 -32.85 13.24 -8.74
N ILE A 92 -31.86 12.49 -8.24
CA ILE A 92 -30.51 12.99 -7.93
C ILE A 92 -29.52 12.08 -8.68
N SER A 93 -28.63 12.66 -9.48
CA SER A 93 -27.54 11.93 -10.13
C SER A 93 -26.55 11.48 -9.06
N LEU A 94 -26.40 10.18 -8.88
CA LEU A 94 -25.47 9.60 -7.92
C LEU A 94 -24.43 8.78 -8.66
N THR A 95 -23.17 9.16 -8.53
CA THR A 95 -22.03 8.37 -9.03
C THR A 95 -21.28 7.73 -7.87
N SER A 96 -21.18 6.40 -7.88
CA SER A 96 -20.49 5.63 -6.85
C SER A 96 -19.37 4.78 -7.39
N HIS A 97 -18.16 5.04 -6.89
CA HIS A 97 -16.97 4.25 -7.17
C HIS A 97 -16.77 3.19 -6.10
N GLN A 98 -16.65 1.94 -6.53
CA GLN A 98 -16.62 0.78 -5.67
C GLN A 98 -15.42 -0.15 -5.82
N PHE A 99 -14.54 -0.16 -4.82
CA PHE A 99 -13.46 -1.13 -4.73
C PHE A 99 -13.98 -2.39 -4.06
N GLY A 100 -13.63 -3.59 -4.50
CA GLY A 100 -13.97 -4.83 -3.80
C GLY A 100 -12.70 -5.52 -3.34
N VAL A 101 -12.58 -5.85 -2.05
CA VAL A 101 -11.42 -6.58 -1.51
C VAL A 101 -11.88 -7.84 -0.82
N GLN A 102 -11.26 -8.96 -1.17
CA GLN A 102 -11.37 -10.18 -0.38
C GLN A 102 -10.37 -10.09 0.77
N TYR A 103 -10.88 -10.11 1.99
CA TYR A 103 -10.07 -9.87 3.17
C TYR A 103 -9.99 -11.14 4.02
N TYR A 104 -8.80 -11.74 4.01
CA TYR A 104 -8.50 -13.02 4.66
C TYR A 104 -7.56 -12.85 5.86
N TYR A 105 -7.43 -11.64 6.39
CA TYR A 105 -6.55 -11.32 7.51
C TYR A 105 -7.33 -11.27 8.81
N ASP A 106 -6.64 -11.57 9.92
CA ASP A 106 -7.23 -11.70 11.25
C ASP A 106 -7.21 -10.40 12.05
N ASP A 107 -6.47 -9.40 11.56
CA ASP A 107 -6.39 -8.05 12.13
C ASP A 107 -6.88 -7.02 11.10
N PHE A 108 -6.93 -5.75 11.50
CA PHE A 108 -7.44 -4.65 10.71
C PHE A 108 -6.35 -3.89 9.96
N PRO A 109 -6.67 -3.23 8.83
CA PRO A 109 -5.69 -2.38 8.16
C PRO A 109 -5.34 -1.20 9.06
N SER A 110 -4.06 -0.95 9.30
CA SER A 110 -3.59 0.08 10.24
C SER A 110 -3.90 1.52 9.79
N ASP A 111 -3.91 1.77 8.48
CA ASP A 111 -4.18 3.05 7.85
C ASP A 111 -4.84 2.81 6.49
N PHE A 112 -5.48 3.82 5.93
CA PHE A 112 -5.92 3.86 4.55
C PHE A 112 -5.73 5.25 3.97
N ILE A 113 -5.43 5.29 2.68
CA ILE A 113 -5.30 6.52 1.90
C ILE A 113 -6.31 6.40 0.77
N TYR A 114 -7.10 7.45 0.59
CA TYR A 114 -8.02 7.55 -0.55
C TYR A 114 -7.63 8.74 -1.40
N GLU A 115 -7.35 8.49 -2.67
CA GLU A 115 -7.00 9.50 -3.66
C GLU A 115 -8.03 9.48 -4.78
N PHE A 116 -8.53 10.66 -5.16
CA PHE A 116 -9.52 10.78 -6.21
C PHE A 116 -9.28 12.05 -7.04
N GLY A 117 -9.62 11.93 -8.32
CA GLY A 117 -9.78 13.05 -9.24
C GLY A 117 -11.21 13.04 -9.75
N VAL A 118 -11.96 14.12 -9.50
CA VAL A 118 -13.36 14.23 -9.93
C VAL A 118 -13.56 15.47 -10.78
N GLU A 119 -14.20 15.30 -11.93
CA GLU A 119 -14.66 16.40 -12.76
C GLU A 119 -16.08 16.79 -12.36
N TYR A 120 -16.30 18.06 -11.99
CA TYR A 120 -17.63 18.53 -11.61
C TYR A 120 -17.83 20.02 -11.90
N SER A 121 -19.10 20.41 -11.85
CA SER A 121 -19.57 21.79 -11.83
C SER A 121 -20.64 21.96 -10.75
N GLY A 122 -20.84 23.19 -10.29
CA GLY A 122 -21.75 23.53 -9.21
C GLY A 122 -21.22 23.09 -7.85
N SER A 123 -22.14 22.75 -6.96
CA SER A 123 -21.84 22.27 -5.61
C SER A 123 -22.14 20.78 -5.53
N GLN A 124 -21.11 19.97 -5.28
CA GLN A 124 -21.23 18.50 -5.15
C GLN A 124 -20.92 18.07 -3.72
N LEU A 125 -21.53 16.96 -3.28
CA LEU A 125 -21.28 16.39 -1.96
C LEU A 125 -20.46 15.12 -2.09
N LEU A 126 -19.22 15.15 -1.63
CA LEU A 126 -18.39 13.95 -1.52
C LEU A 126 -18.73 13.20 -0.23
N GLN A 127 -19.10 11.93 -0.35
CA GLN A 127 -19.15 11.01 0.79
C GLN A 127 -18.28 9.78 0.56
N ILE A 128 -17.59 9.36 1.61
CA ILE A 128 -16.78 8.15 1.64
C ILE A 128 -17.31 7.28 2.75
N SER A 129 -17.63 6.03 2.43
CA SER A 129 -18.10 5.06 3.41
C SER A 129 -17.46 3.69 3.22
N VAL A 130 -17.28 3.00 4.34
CA VAL A 130 -16.84 1.61 4.35
C VAL A 130 -18.04 0.74 4.65
N ILE A 131 -18.29 -0.21 3.76
CA ILE A 131 -19.23 -1.28 4.01
C ILE A 131 -18.46 -2.39 4.70
N ARG A 132 -18.89 -2.71 5.91
CA ARG A 132 -18.36 -3.84 6.64
C ARG A 132 -18.98 -5.14 6.11
N PRO A 133 -18.32 -6.26 6.38
CA PRO A 133 -18.78 -7.61 6.04
C PRO A 133 -20.18 -8.00 6.50
N ASP A 134 -20.57 -7.49 7.66
CA ASP A 134 -21.89 -7.64 8.26
C ASP A 134 -22.96 -6.77 7.55
N GLN A 135 -22.61 -6.21 6.38
CA GLN A 135 -23.39 -5.27 5.58
C GLN A 135 -23.66 -3.93 6.27
N SER A 136 -23.07 -3.67 7.44
CA SER A 136 -23.21 -2.37 8.07
C SER A 136 -22.35 -1.33 7.37
N GLN A 137 -22.93 -0.17 7.09
CA GLN A 137 -22.24 0.94 6.46
C GLN A 137 -21.75 1.92 7.52
N ILE A 138 -20.48 2.31 7.42
CA ILE A 138 -19.87 3.33 8.27
C ILE A 138 -19.47 4.50 7.39
N LEU A 139 -20.08 5.65 7.62
CA LEU A 139 -19.70 6.91 6.98
C LEU A 139 -18.36 7.38 7.58
N LEU A 140 -17.34 7.50 6.74
CA LEU A 140 -16.02 7.98 7.15
C LEU A 140 -15.89 9.49 6.99
N LEU A 141 -16.40 10.01 5.88
CA LEU A 141 -16.29 11.41 5.52
C LEU A 141 -17.54 11.83 4.74
N SER A 142 -18.01 13.05 5.01
CA SER A 142 -19.00 13.75 4.20
C SER A 142 -18.61 15.21 4.13
N ARG A 143 -18.30 15.72 2.94
CA ARG A 143 -17.84 17.09 2.72
C ARG A 143 -18.34 17.61 1.37
N SER A 144 -18.76 18.87 1.31
CA SER A 144 -19.02 19.55 0.04
C SER A 144 -17.72 19.91 -0.66
N LEU A 145 -17.63 19.62 -1.97
CA LEU A 145 -16.57 20.13 -2.80
C LEU A 145 -16.71 21.66 -2.99
N PRO A 146 -15.60 22.39 -3.23
CA PRO A 146 -15.66 23.82 -3.52
C PRO A 146 -16.63 24.13 -4.66
N HIS A 147 -17.42 25.19 -4.54
CA HIS A 147 -18.31 25.56 -5.63
C HIS A 147 -17.52 26.02 -6.87
N SER A 148 -17.94 25.59 -8.06
CA SER A 148 -17.37 26.05 -9.32
C SER A 148 -18.44 26.23 -10.39
N ASP A 149 -18.49 27.41 -11.02
CA ASP A 149 -19.42 27.70 -12.13
C ASP A 149 -19.05 26.96 -13.43
N THR A 150 -17.79 26.56 -13.57
CA THR A 150 -17.28 25.83 -14.75
C THR A 150 -16.89 24.41 -14.38
N LYS A 151 -16.82 23.53 -15.38
CA LYS A 151 -16.31 22.17 -15.17
C LYS A 151 -14.82 22.23 -14.80
N ILE A 152 -14.51 21.77 -13.59
CA ILE A 152 -13.14 21.68 -13.09
C ILE A 152 -12.84 20.25 -12.67
N VAL A 153 -11.57 19.87 -12.77
CA VAL A 153 -11.06 18.61 -12.20
C VAL A 153 -10.44 18.94 -10.84
N HIS A 154 -10.97 18.35 -9.78
CA HIS A 154 -10.43 18.48 -8.43
C HIS A 154 -9.73 17.20 -8.02
N HIS A 155 -8.48 17.34 -7.59
CA HIS A 155 -7.66 16.25 -7.07
C HIS A 155 -7.46 16.43 -5.58
N GLU A 156 -7.77 15.40 -4.80
CA GLU A 156 -7.55 15.40 -3.37
C GLU A 156 -7.14 14.01 -2.89
N ARG A 157 -6.31 14.00 -1.84
CA ARG A 157 -5.89 12.82 -1.13
C ARG A 157 -6.27 12.95 0.33
N ILE A 158 -6.91 11.93 0.85
CA ILE A 158 -7.47 11.87 2.20
C ILE A 158 -6.74 10.78 2.97
N PHE A 159 -6.30 11.10 4.19
CA PHE A 159 -5.60 10.17 5.08
C PHE A 159 -6.50 9.77 6.25
N SER A 160 -6.41 8.52 6.73
CA SER A 160 -7.19 8.11 7.90
C SER A 160 -6.83 8.89 9.18
N THR A 161 -5.63 9.47 9.21
CA THR A 161 -5.12 10.28 10.32
C THR A 161 -5.68 11.70 10.36
N ASP A 162 -6.37 12.15 9.30
CA ASP A 162 -7.01 13.46 9.26
C ASP A 162 -8.03 13.59 10.38
N ASN A 163 -8.08 14.77 11.02
CA ASN A 163 -8.92 15.00 12.21
C ASN A 163 -10.41 14.67 11.99
N SER A 164 -10.91 14.80 10.76
CA SER A 164 -12.29 14.44 10.38
C SER A 164 -12.57 12.94 10.45
N ILE A 165 -11.56 12.10 10.25
CA ILE A 165 -11.69 10.64 10.13
C ILE A 165 -11.15 9.93 11.37
N LYS A 166 -10.11 10.49 12.01
CA LYS A 166 -9.40 9.89 13.15
C LYS A 166 -10.31 9.48 14.32
N LYS A 167 -11.41 10.19 14.56
CA LYS A 167 -12.38 9.84 15.61
C LYS A 167 -13.18 8.58 15.27
N ILE A 168 -13.47 8.38 13.99
CA ILE A 168 -14.29 7.27 13.48
C ILE A 168 -13.44 6.02 13.31
N SER A 169 -12.19 6.16 12.83
CA SER A 169 -11.26 5.03 12.67
C SER A 169 -11.09 4.26 13.98
N LYS A 170 -10.81 4.93 15.09
CA LYS A 170 -10.68 4.30 16.42
C LYS A 170 -11.92 3.51 16.87
N SER A 171 -13.12 3.93 16.45
CA SER A 171 -14.37 3.21 16.75
C SER A 171 -14.57 1.98 15.86
N ILE A 172 -14.14 2.05 14.60
CA ILE A 172 -14.18 0.93 13.64
C ILE A 172 -13.28 -0.21 14.11
N PHE A 173 -12.05 0.10 14.53
CA PHE A 173 -11.07 -0.89 15.01
C PHE A 173 -11.53 -1.70 16.22
N LEU A 174 -12.45 -1.19 17.02
CA LEU A 174 -12.93 -1.88 18.23
C LEU A 174 -14.05 -2.89 17.98
N LYS A 175 -14.62 -2.98 16.77
CA LYS A 175 -15.94 -3.63 16.54
C LYS A 175 -16.00 -4.68 15.43
N TRP A 176 -14.88 -5.18 14.92
CA TRP A 176 -14.87 -5.78 13.59
C TRP A 176 -14.30 -7.19 13.59
N ASN A 177 -15.24 -8.09 13.34
CA ASN A 177 -15.14 -9.52 13.29
C ASN A 177 -15.96 -9.91 12.05
N SER A 178 -15.32 -10.68 11.14
CA SER A 178 -15.82 -11.21 9.85
C SER A 178 -15.75 -10.23 8.66
N ILE A 179 -15.01 -10.58 7.56
CA ILE A 179 -15.09 -10.82 6.04
C ILE A 179 -15.67 -9.86 4.92
N ILE A 180 -14.80 -9.18 4.14
CA ILE A 180 -15.07 -7.96 3.29
C ILE A 180 -15.63 -8.13 1.85
N LYS A 181 -16.43 -7.11 1.44
CA LYS A 181 -16.51 -6.48 0.10
C LYS A 181 -16.54 -4.95 0.30
N ILE A 182 -15.73 -4.17 -0.43
CA ILE A 182 -15.57 -2.72 -0.20
C ILE A 182 -16.64 -1.91 -1.01
N SER A 183 -17.03 -0.76 -0.43
CA SER A 183 -17.28 0.56 -1.07
C SER A 183 -18.66 1.22 -1.07
N GLN A 184 -18.67 2.55 -0.81
CA GLN A 184 -19.34 3.57 -1.65
C GLN A 184 -18.52 4.88 -1.66
N VAL A 185 -18.37 5.49 -2.83
CA VAL A 185 -18.18 6.94 -2.97
C VAL A 185 -19.56 7.53 -3.33
N LYS A 186 -19.94 8.65 -2.74
CA LYS A 186 -21.15 9.39 -3.13
C LYS A 186 -20.65 10.70 -3.74
N ILE A 187 -20.95 10.93 -5.01
CA ILE A 187 -20.97 12.25 -5.64
C ILE A 187 -22.43 12.51 -5.98
#